data_AF-A0A660L705-F1
#
_entry.id   AF-A0A660L705-F1
#
_cell.length_a   1.000
_cell.length_b   1.000
_cell.length_c   1.000
_cell.angle_alpha   90.00
_cell.angle_beta   90.00
_cell.angle_gamma   90.00
#
_symmetry.space_group_name_H-M   'P 1'
#
loop_
_entity.id
_entity.type
_entity.pdbx_description
1 polymer ?
#
loop_
_entity_poly.entity_id
_entity_poly.type
_entity_poly.pdbx_seq_one_letter_code
_entity_poly.pdbx_strand_id
1 'polypeptide(L)'
;MCQRTSGLVPAHLARHDVRCEHPDCVVPMCVMHQRAFEAGHLDLLRYLEPRWRQEIAHTVMHVGLITAYRRLTAGRFPSVAPSRD
;
A
#
# COMPACT_ATOMS: atom_id res chain seq x y z
N MET A 1 5.48 -9.66 -7.41
CA MET A 1 4.82 -8.52 -8.07
C MET A 1 3.92 -9.05 -9.18
N CYS A 2 2.70 -8.55 -9.32
CA CYS A 2 1.82 -8.98 -10.41
C CYS A 2 2.43 -8.58 -11.75
N GLN A 3 2.60 -9.52 -12.68
CA GLN A 3 3.22 -9.28 -14.00
C GLN A 3 2.26 -8.67 -15.03
N ARG A 4 1.00 -8.38 -14.66
CA ARG A 4 0.02 -7.77 -15.56
C ARG A 4 0.32 -6.28 -15.70
N THR A 5 0.77 -5.86 -16.89
CA THR A 5 1.10 -4.48 -17.23
C THR A 5 0.00 -3.76 -18.02
N SER A 6 -0.97 -4.49 -18.58
CA SER A 6 -2.16 -3.91 -19.22
C SER A 6 -3.26 -3.61 -18.19
N GLY A 7 -3.93 -2.46 -18.34
CA GLY A 7 -5.04 -2.05 -17.47
C GLY A 7 -4.60 -1.68 -16.05
N LEU A 8 -3.45 -1.03 -15.90
CA LEU A 8 -3.05 -0.41 -14.64
C LEU A 8 -3.90 0.83 -14.37
N VAL A 9 -4.33 0.96 -13.12
CA VAL A 9 -5.09 2.09 -12.60
C VAL A 9 -4.30 2.76 -11.46
N PRO A 10 -4.49 4.08 -11.23
CA PRO A 10 -3.97 4.72 -10.03
C PRO A 10 -4.69 4.17 -8.79
N ALA A 11 -3.93 3.61 -7.84
CA ALA A 11 -4.46 3.12 -6.57
C ALA A 11 -3.99 4.03 -5.43
N HIS A 12 -4.93 4.69 -4.75
CA HIS A 12 -4.62 5.56 -3.61
C HIS A 12 -4.15 4.75 -2.41
N LEU A 13 -2.95 5.05 -1.92
CA LEU A 13 -2.41 4.38 -0.74
C LEU A 13 -3.08 4.87 0.56
N ALA A 14 -3.47 6.15 0.62
CA ALA A 14 -4.36 6.67 1.66
C ALA A 14 -5.83 6.26 1.38
N ARG A 15 -6.72 6.36 2.38
CA ARG A 15 -8.15 6.15 2.14
C ARG A 15 -8.72 7.24 1.24
N HIS A 16 -9.75 6.88 0.49
CA HIS A 16 -10.37 7.69 -0.56
C HIS A 16 -11.09 8.97 -0.05
N ASP A 17 -11.30 9.09 1.25
CA ASP A 17 -11.80 10.31 1.92
C ASP A 17 -10.75 11.43 1.96
N VAL A 18 -9.47 11.08 1.84
CA VAL A 18 -8.37 12.03 1.59
C VAL A 18 -8.26 12.24 0.07
N ARG A 19 -8.98 13.24 -0.45
CA ARG A 19 -8.95 13.59 -1.89
C ARG A 19 -7.69 14.38 -2.22
N CYS A 20 -6.55 13.71 -2.17
CA CYS A 20 -5.23 14.22 -2.56
C CYS A 20 -4.93 13.84 -4.01
N GLU A 21 -4.60 14.84 -4.83
CA GLU A 21 -4.29 14.66 -6.26
C GLU A 21 -2.77 14.62 -6.54
N HIS A 22 -1.94 14.62 -5.49
CA HIS A 22 -0.48 14.55 -5.64
C HIS A 22 -0.07 13.22 -6.31
N PRO A 23 0.91 13.19 -7.23
CA PRO A 23 1.37 11.95 -7.85
C PRO A 23 1.80 10.91 -6.80
N ASP A 24 2.42 11.36 -5.71
CA ASP A 24 2.83 10.47 -4.61
C ASP A 24 1.66 9.91 -3.79
N CYS A 25 0.41 10.30 -4.04
CA CYS A 25 -0.76 9.72 -3.37
C CYS A 25 -1.18 8.37 -3.97
N VAL A 26 -0.63 7.97 -5.13
CA VAL A 26 -1.06 6.79 -5.88
C VAL A 26 0.10 5.91 -6.31
N VAL A 27 -0.15 4.61 -6.45
CA VAL A 27 0.74 3.65 -7.13
C VAL A 27 0.02 2.96 -8.29
N PRO A 28 0.72 2.60 -9.37
CA PRO A 28 0.12 1.86 -10.47
C PRO A 28 -0.19 0.43 -10.03
N MET A 29 -1.43 0.00 -10.21
CA MET A 29 -1.87 -1.34 -9.83
C MET A 29 -2.89 -1.89 -10.82
N CYS A 30 -2.90 -3.21 -11.07
CA CYS A 30 -3.98 -3.79 -11.87
C CYS A 30 -5.29 -3.82 -11.06
N VAL A 31 -6.43 -3.74 -11.75
CA VAL A 31 -7.76 -3.64 -11.13
C VAL A 31 -8.02 -4.72 -10.07
N MET A 32 -7.55 -5.96 -10.29
CA MET A 32 -7.72 -7.06 -9.33
C MET A 32 -7.00 -6.77 -8.00
N HIS A 33 -5.72 -6.38 -8.05
CA HIS A 33 -4.96 -6.10 -6.82
C HIS A 33 -5.42 -4.80 -6.16
N GLN A 34 -5.87 -3.81 -6.95
CA GLN A 34 -6.43 -2.57 -6.40
C GLN A 34 -7.69 -2.86 -5.57
N ARG A 35 -8.60 -3.69 -6.09
CA ARG A 35 -9.77 -4.16 -5.33
C ARG A 35 -9.39 -4.96 -4.08
N ALA A 36 -8.41 -5.86 -4.20
CA ALA A 36 -7.93 -6.64 -3.05
C ALA A 36 -7.29 -5.76 -1.98
N PHE A 37 -6.58 -4.70 -2.37
CA PHE A 37 -6.00 -3.72 -1.46
C PHE A 37 -7.07 -2.88 -0.76
N GLU A 38 -8.03 -2.33 -1.51
CA GLU A 38 -9.12 -1.55 -0.91
C GLU A 38 -9.99 -2.37 0.05
N ALA A 39 -10.17 -3.67 -0.23
CA ALA A 39 -10.86 -4.59 0.65
C ALA A 39 -10.04 -5.03 1.88
N GLY A 40 -8.78 -4.57 2.02
CA GLY A 40 -7.91 -4.95 3.13
C GLY A 40 -7.48 -6.42 3.10
N HIS A 41 -7.39 -7.03 1.91
CA HIS A 41 -6.99 -8.42 1.73
C HIS A 41 -5.52 -8.57 1.33
N LEU A 42 -4.85 -7.49 0.94
CA LEU A 42 -3.48 -7.50 0.41
C LEU A 42 -2.50 -6.82 1.38
N ASP A 43 -1.43 -7.54 1.75
CA ASP A 43 -0.27 -6.96 2.42
C ASP A 43 0.62 -6.42 1.32
N LEU A 44 0.49 -5.11 1.12
CA LEU A 44 1.06 -4.38 0.01
C LEU A 44 2.48 -3.88 0.33
N LEU A 45 2.80 -3.64 1.61
CA LEU A 45 4.05 -3.01 2.04
C LEU A 45 5.29 -3.72 1.48
N ARG A 46 5.29 -5.07 1.49
CA ARG A 46 6.39 -5.90 0.97
C ARG A 46 6.66 -5.72 -0.53
N TYR A 47 5.70 -5.20 -1.28
CA TYR A 47 5.78 -4.98 -2.73
C TYR A 47 6.02 -3.51 -3.08
N LEU A 48 5.85 -2.60 -2.11
CA LEU A 48 6.12 -1.18 -2.29
C LEU A 48 7.60 -0.88 -2.09
N GLU A 49 8.22 -1.49 -1.09
CA GLU A 49 9.65 -1.33 -0.85
C GLU A 49 10.50 -2.08 -1.89
N PRO A 50 11.64 -1.51 -2.32
CA PRO A 50 12.15 -0.16 -1.98
C PRO A 50 11.66 0.95 -2.93
N ARG A 51 10.91 0.60 -3.97
CA ARG A 51 10.64 1.45 -5.13
C ARG A 51 9.71 2.62 -4.84
N TRP A 52 8.74 2.44 -3.95
CA TRP A 52 7.61 3.35 -3.74
C TRP A 52 7.67 4.07 -2.38
N ARG A 53 8.88 4.44 -1.95
CA ARG A 53 9.12 5.08 -0.64
C ARG A 53 8.49 6.46 -0.51
N GLN A 54 8.47 7.24 -1.60
CA GLN A 54 7.90 8.57 -1.60
C GLN A 54 6.39 8.50 -1.36
N GLU A 55 5.72 7.53 -2.00
CA GLU A 55 4.30 7.29 -1.87
C GLU A 55 3.93 6.78 -0.49
N ILE A 56 4.77 5.91 0.10
CA ILE A 56 4.63 5.49 1.49
C ILE A 56 4.76 6.71 2.41
N ALA A 57 5.80 7.54 2.26
CA ALA A 57 6.02 8.72 3.09
C ALA A 57 4.85 9.72 2.97
N HIS A 58 4.37 9.94 1.75
CA HIS A 58 3.24 10.83 1.48
C HIS A 58 1.94 10.29 2.11
N THR A 59 1.72 8.98 2.09
CA THR A 59 0.61 8.35 2.82
C THR A 59 0.73 8.55 4.33
N VAL A 60 1.92 8.40 4.89
CA VAL A 60 2.19 8.66 6.31
C VAL A 60 1.87 10.11 6.69
N MET A 61 2.16 11.07 5.81
CA MET A 61 1.81 12.48 6.04
C MET A 61 0.30 12.73 6.12
N HIS A 62 -0.52 11.94 5.39
CA HIS A 62 -1.97 12.09 5.41
C HIS A 62 -2.65 11.42 6.61
N VAL A 63 -2.24 10.20 6.96
CA VAL A 63 -2.98 9.38 7.94
C VAL A 63 -2.20 9.03 9.21
N GLY A 64 -0.94 9.43 9.28
CA GLY A 64 -0.01 9.06 10.35
C GLY A 64 0.58 7.66 10.17
N LEU A 65 1.72 7.40 10.83
CA LEU A 65 2.51 6.19 10.65
C LEU A 65 1.74 4.90 10.97
N ILE A 66 1.05 4.86 12.12
CA ILE A 66 0.35 3.65 12.58
C ILE A 66 -0.80 3.30 11.62
N THR A 67 -1.56 4.30 11.18
CA THR A 67 -2.69 4.10 10.25
C THR A 67 -2.18 3.66 8.89
N ALA A 68 -1.14 4.31 8.36
CA ALA A 68 -0.51 3.94 7.11
C ALA A 68 0.00 2.49 7.17
N TYR A 69 0.71 2.13 8.25
CA TYR A 69 1.21 0.78 8.44
C TYR A 69 0.09 -0.26 8.42
N ARG A 70 -0.96 -0.08 9.25
CA ARG A 70 -2.11 -1.00 9.29
C ARG A 70 -2.80 -1.13 7.94
N ARG A 71 -2.93 -0.04 7.18
CA ARG A 71 -3.54 -0.08 5.84
C ARG A 71 -2.67 -0.85 4.85
N LEU A 72 -1.37 -0.53 4.80
CA LEU A 72 -0.43 -1.12 3.85
C LEU A 72 -0.15 -2.60 4.14
N THR A 73 -0.31 -3.07 5.38
CA THR A 73 -0.13 -4.48 5.75
C THR A 73 -1.43 -5.28 5.82
N ALA A 74 -2.59 -4.67 5.46
CA ALA A 74 -3.91 -5.29 5.65
C ALA A 74 -4.16 -5.71 7.11
N GLY A 75 -3.67 -4.92 8.08
CA GLY A 75 -3.75 -5.19 9.50
C GLY A 75 -2.93 -6.41 9.96
N ARG A 76 -2.18 -7.06 9.05
CA ARG A 76 -1.29 -8.14 9.42
C ARG A 76 -0.06 -7.56 10.09
N PHE A 77 0.11 -7.92 11.34
CA PHE A 77 1.41 -7.77 11.99
C PHE A 77 2.32 -8.86 11.43
N PRO A 78 3.60 -8.57 11.14
CA PRO A 78 4.56 -9.63 10.88
C PRO A 78 4.49 -10.58 12.08
N SER A 79 4.25 -11.86 11.84
CA SER A 79 4.51 -12.84 12.89
C SER A 79 5.97 -12.65 13.23
N VAL A 80 6.29 -12.34 14.48
CA VAL A 80 7.66 -12.43 14.97
C VAL A 80 8.07 -13.87 14.67
N ALA A 81 8.90 -14.06 13.64
CA ALA A 81 9.54 -15.35 13.44
C ALA A 81 10.33 -15.61 14.73
N PRO A 82 10.22 -16.80 15.35
CA PRO A 82 11.04 -17.11 16.51
C PRO A 82 12.51 -16.88 16.10
N SER A 83 13.24 -16.15 16.94
CA SER A 83 14.69 -16.03 16.79
C SER A 83 15.26 -17.44 16.72
N ARG A 84 15.95 -17.74 15.62
CA ARG A 84 16.80 -18.93 15.57
C ARG A 84 18.10 -18.55 16.26
N ASP A 85 18.15 -18.82 17.57
CA ASP A 85 19.40 -18.94 18.33
C ASP A 85 20.06 -20.30 18.02
#